data_AF-A0AAW2WK71-F1
#
_entry.id   AF-A0AAW2WK71-F1
#
_cell.length_a   1.000
_cell.length_b   1.000
_cell.length_c   1.000
_cell.angle_alpha   90.00
_cell.angle_beta   90.00
_cell.angle_gamma   90.00
#
_symmetry.space_group_name_H-M   'P 1'
#
loop_
_entity.id
_entity.type
_entity.pdbx_description
1 polymer ?
#
loop_
_entity_poly.entity_id
_entity_poly.type
_entity_poly.pdbx_seq_one_letter_code
_entity_poly.pdbx_strand_id
1 'polypeptide(L)'
;MADSVQWIQHVELYVSSSATPSQQVASVDAVATLLKNDLLTLEALVREMEMYLTTTDSIIRSRGILLLGELLAQLTLKPLDSTSIHSLIGFFTERLADWKALRGAIVGCLALLRRKSDVGRVTDSEAKAVAQSYLQNLQVQSLGQHDRKLSFQLMECLLDRYAGAMADLGDNLVYGICEAIDGEKDPQCLLLPKGEDDDVKREELARALMLAFASTPLFEPFSIPLLLEKLSSSLPSAKVESFKYLSYCTAKYGPERMAKHAEALWASLKDMTYLSPQSTLSMEAESMGRMNFQESDVMTEAFVLLQEVIRHCGEFISLIIGDKDINTFLISLNQYKGFEDIPLQVKQKLHAVGHILSSCAKASAAMCNKVFESFFPLLMDGLGLSVAQPSQNNSYPEEECFYLAKFKFGPLYLCIELIAACKNLTVSLYNCTSIHDFPHQRWCSMLSSFSESLVKAFVSMLRSNVADNEQSAYVLLWRGQKSNAADVDAF
;
A
#
# COMPACT_ATOMS: atom_id res chain seq x y z
N MET A 1 26.82 -56.80 -9.64
CA MET A 1 25.51 -57.49 -9.51
C MET A 1 24.98 -57.54 -8.07
N ALA A 2 25.79 -57.24 -7.04
CA ALA A 2 25.29 -57.11 -5.66
C ALA A 2 24.73 -55.69 -5.34
N ASP A 3 25.17 -54.65 -6.06
CA ASP A 3 24.75 -53.26 -5.80
C ASP A 3 23.42 -52.84 -6.44
N SER A 4 22.94 -53.57 -7.46
CA SER A 4 21.68 -53.22 -8.16
C SER A 4 20.42 -53.53 -7.37
N VAL A 5 20.52 -54.28 -6.25
CA VAL A 5 19.36 -54.71 -5.44
C VAL A 5 19.09 -53.73 -4.28
N GLN A 6 20.08 -52.96 -3.83
CA GLN A 6 19.92 -52.12 -2.64
C GLN A 6 18.98 -50.93 -2.84
N TRP A 7 18.96 -50.33 -4.03
CA TRP A 7 18.11 -49.16 -4.28
C TRP A 7 16.63 -49.52 -4.49
N ILE A 8 16.33 -50.73 -4.93
CA ILE A 8 14.95 -51.23 -5.05
C ILE A 8 14.29 -51.28 -3.67
N GLN A 9 15.03 -51.66 -2.63
CA GLN A 9 14.53 -51.68 -1.24
C GLN A 9 14.11 -50.27 -0.78
N HIS A 10 14.82 -49.23 -1.23
CA HIS A 10 14.43 -47.85 -0.94
C HIS A 10 13.12 -47.45 -1.65
N VAL A 11 12.91 -47.90 -2.89
CA VAL A 11 11.65 -47.70 -3.61
C VAL A 11 10.50 -48.44 -2.92
N GLU A 12 10.68 -49.71 -2.60
CA GLU A 12 9.69 -50.54 -1.90
C GLU A 12 9.35 -49.96 -0.52
N LEU A 13 10.36 -49.51 0.22
CA LEU A 13 10.18 -48.86 1.52
C LEU A 13 9.36 -47.57 1.38
N TYR A 14 9.67 -46.71 0.42
CA TYR A 14 8.95 -45.45 0.21
C TYR A 14 7.46 -45.68 -0.08
N VAL A 15 7.17 -46.66 -0.93
CA VAL A 15 5.80 -46.95 -1.39
C VAL A 15 5.00 -47.74 -0.35
N SER A 16 5.65 -48.44 0.58
CA SER A 16 5.02 -49.25 1.63
C SER A 16 4.14 -48.45 2.60
N SER A 17 2.94 -48.96 2.89
CA SER A 17 1.98 -48.35 3.84
C SER A 17 2.52 -48.22 5.26
N SER A 18 3.53 -49.01 5.63
CA SER A 18 4.13 -49.02 6.97
C SER A 18 5.27 -48.02 7.16
N ALA A 19 5.70 -47.31 6.11
CA ALA A 19 6.85 -46.41 6.20
C ALA A 19 6.50 -45.09 6.90
N THR A 20 7.41 -44.61 7.73
CA THR A 20 7.32 -43.28 8.35
C THR A 20 7.75 -42.18 7.38
N PRO A 21 7.33 -40.92 7.57
CA PRO A 21 7.80 -39.80 6.75
C PRO A 21 9.33 -39.67 6.72
N SER A 22 10.00 -39.91 7.85
CA SER A 22 11.47 -39.90 7.93
C SER A 22 12.12 -41.01 7.09
N GLN A 23 11.53 -42.20 7.04
CA GLN A 23 12.01 -43.30 6.19
C GLN A 23 11.79 -43.01 4.70
N GLN A 24 10.68 -42.34 4.37
CA GLN A 24 10.41 -41.88 3.00
C GLN A 24 11.46 -40.87 2.55
N VAL A 25 11.71 -39.82 3.33
CA VAL A 25 12.75 -38.81 3.04
C VAL A 25 14.12 -39.48 2.87
N ALA A 26 14.52 -40.37 3.79
CA ALA A 26 15.79 -41.08 3.69
C ALA A 26 15.90 -41.95 2.42
N SER A 27 14.79 -42.53 1.97
CA SER A 27 14.75 -43.33 0.73
C SER A 27 14.90 -42.45 -0.51
N VAL A 28 14.28 -41.27 -0.53
CA VAL A 28 14.47 -40.27 -1.60
C VAL A 28 15.93 -39.84 -1.64
N ASP A 29 16.53 -39.49 -0.49
CA ASP A 29 17.91 -39.02 -0.41
C ASP A 29 18.92 -40.09 -0.88
N ALA A 30 18.70 -41.35 -0.50
CA ALA A 30 19.54 -42.47 -0.93
C ALA A 30 19.49 -42.67 -2.44
N VAL A 31 18.29 -42.74 -3.03
CA VAL A 31 18.12 -42.94 -4.47
C VAL A 31 18.60 -41.71 -5.26
N ALA A 32 18.31 -40.50 -4.78
CA ALA A 32 18.78 -39.25 -5.39
C ALA A 32 20.31 -39.18 -5.42
N THR A 33 20.99 -39.64 -4.37
CA THR A 33 22.46 -39.69 -4.31
C THR A 33 23.03 -40.62 -5.38
N LEU A 34 22.41 -41.79 -5.60
CA LEU A 34 22.83 -42.71 -6.66
C LEU A 34 22.64 -42.11 -8.06
N LEU A 35 21.50 -41.44 -8.28
CA LEU A 35 21.21 -40.75 -9.54
C LEU A 35 22.20 -39.59 -9.78
N LYS A 36 22.50 -38.78 -8.75
CA LYS A 36 23.46 -37.67 -8.84
C LYS A 36 24.86 -38.15 -9.23
N ASN A 37 25.28 -39.30 -8.70
CA ASN A 37 26.61 -39.86 -8.92
C ASN A 37 26.71 -40.81 -10.14
N ASP A 38 25.67 -40.88 -10.98
CA ASP A 38 25.63 -41.76 -12.17
C ASP A 38 25.77 -43.26 -11.85
N LEU A 39 25.46 -43.66 -10.61
CA LEU A 39 25.44 -45.06 -10.17
C LEU A 39 24.11 -45.75 -10.52
N LEU A 40 23.07 -44.95 -10.77
CA LEU A 40 21.76 -45.36 -11.27
C LEU A 40 21.36 -44.39 -12.37
N THR A 41 20.87 -44.89 -13.51
CA THR A 41 20.31 -44.02 -14.55
C THR A 41 18.83 -43.77 -14.30
N LEU A 42 18.33 -42.62 -14.72
CA LEU A 42 16.91 -42.28 -14.58
C LEU A 42 16.02 -43.23 -15.38
N GLU A 43 16.49 -43.67 -16.56
CA GLU A 43 15.81 -44.68 -17.38
C GLU A 43 15.68 -46.02 -16.64
N ALA A 44 16.77 -46.52 -16.04
CA ALA A 44 16.74 -47.77 -15.29
C ALA A 44 15.78 -47.66 -14.09
N LEU A 45 15.80 -46.54 -13.38
CA LEU A 45 14.86 -46.27 -12.30
C LEU A 45 13.41 -46.29 -12.78
N VAL A 46 13.07 -45.52 -13.82
CA VAL A 46 11.69 -45.43 -14.34
C VAL A 46 11.19 -46.79 -14.82
N ARG A 47 12.06 -47.60 -15.44
CA ARG A 47 11.74 -48.96 -15.87
C ARG A 47 11.39 -49.89 -14.71
N GLU A 48 12.17 -49.88 -13.62
CA GLU A 48 11.81 -50.67 -12.43
C GLU A 48 10.60 -50.08 -11.70
N MET A 49 10.39 -48.77 -11.80
CA MET A 49 9.23 -48.10 -11.23
C MET A 49 7.91 -48.38 -11.99
N GLU A 50 7.95 -48.98 -13.18
CA GLU A 50 6.79 -49.17 -14.06
C GLU A 50 5.57 -49.74 -13.33
N MET A 51 5.75 -50.81 -12.54
CA MET A 51 4.66 -51.45 -11.80
C MET A 51 4.07 -50.52 -10.72
N TYR A 52 4.88 -49.66 -10.11
CA TYR A 52 4.44 -48.69 -9.10
C TYR A 52 3.77 -47.47 -9.74
N LEU A 53 4.09 -47.13 -10.98
CA LEU A 53 3.51 -45.99 -11.69
C LEU A 53 2.18 -46.32 -12.39
N THR A 54 1.95 -47.60 -12.71
CA THR A 54 0.82 -48.06 -13.55
C THR A 54 -0.17 -48.98 -12.83
N THR A 55 0.12 -49.42 -11.61
CA THR A 55 -0.77 -50.28 -10.80
C THR A 55 -2.18 -49.71 -10.64
N THR A 56 -3.18 -50.59 -10.53
CA THR A 56 -4.56 -50.21 -10.22
C THR A 56 -4.74 -49.75 -8.79
N ASP A 57 -3.85 -50.13 -7.87
CA ASP A 57 -3.86 -49.66 -6.48
C ASP A 57 -3.50 -48.17 -6.42
N SER A 58 -4.48 -47.33 -6.08
CA SER A 58 -4.30 -45.88 -6.07
C SER A 58 -3.29 -45.38 -5.03
N ILE A 59 -3.11 -46.11 -3.92
CA ILE A 59 -2.19 -45.69 -2.84
C ILE A 59 -0.75 -45.93 -3.30
N ILE A 60 -0.47 -47.14 -3.80
CA ILE A 60 0.84 -47.51 -4.35
C ILE A 60 1.17 -46.59 -5.52
N ARG A 61 0.20 -46.39 -6.44
CA ARG A 61 0.38 -45.49 -7.59
C ARG A 61 0.67 -44.06 -7.21
N SER A 62 -0.10 -43.49 -6.27
CA SER A 62 0.12 -42.15 -5.76
C SER A 62 1.52 -41.96 -5.20
N ARG A 63 2.02 -42.95 -4.45
CA ARG A 63 3.35 -42.89 -3.83
C ARG A 63 4.47 -43.10 -4.84
N GLY A 64 4.31 -44.01 -5.80
CA GLY A 64 5.28 -44.18 -6.88
C GLY A 64 5.46 -42.90 -7.70
N ILE A 65 4.35 -42.24 -8.06
CA ILE A 65 4.38 -40.97 -8.80
C ILE A 65 5.00 -39.85 -7.94
N LEU A 66 4.67 -39.78 -6.65
CA LEU A 66 5.25 -38.81 -5.73
C LEU A 66 6.77 -38.99 -5.56
N LEU A 67 7.22 -40.23 -5.37
CA LEU A 67 8.64 -40.56 -5.29
C LEU A 67 9.40 -40.06 -6.52
N LEU A 68 8.88 -40.33 -7.72
CA LEU A 68 9.52 -39.87 -8.96
C LEU A 68 9.58 -38.34 -9.02
N GLY A 69 8.51 -37.65 -8.61
CA GLY A 69 8.49 -36.19 -8.54
C GLY A 69 9.51 -35.61 -7.54
N GLU A 70 9.60 -36.18 -6.34
CA GLU A 70 10.55 -35.76 -5.30
C GLU A 70 12.00 -36.01 -5.70
N LEU A 71 12.28 -37.14 -6.36
CA LEU A 71 13.60 -37.43 -6.91
C LEU A 71 13.99 -36.39 -7.97
N LEU A 72 13.09 -36.03 -8.88
CA LEU A 72 13.34 -34.98 -9.87
C LEU A 72 13.57 -33.62 -9.23
N ALA A 73 12.89 -33.31 -8.12
CA ALA A 73 13.12 -32.07 -7.37
C ALA A 73 14.54 -32.00 -6.77
N GLN A 74 15.15 -33.15 -6.45
CA GLN A 74 16.55 -33.22 -6.02
C GLN A 74 17.57 -33.24 -7.17
N LEU A 75 17.13 -33.41 -8.42
CA LEU A 75 17.98 -33.53 -9.61
C LEU A 75 17.99 -32.26 -10.47
N THR A 76 17.62 -31.12 -9.91
CA THR A 76 17.50 -29.83 -10.64
C THR A 76 18.79 -29.38 -11.34
N LEU A 77 19.96 -29.80 -10.86
CA LEU A 77 21.27 -29.47 -11.46
C LEU A 77 21.86 -30.59 -12.33
N LYS A 78 21.30 -31.80 -12.30
CA LYS A 78 21.80 -32.92 -13.11
C LYS A 78 21.30 -32.76 -14.54
N PRO A 79 22.17 -32.72 -15.57
CA PRO A 79 21.71 -32.60 -16.96
C PRO A 79 20.78 -33.75 -17.36
N LEU A 80 19.67 -33.43 -18.00
CA LEU A 80 18.75 -34.38 -18.62
C LEU A 80 18.60 -34.01 -20.10
N ASP A 81 18.60 -35.01 -20.97
CA ASP A 81 18.38 -34.78 -22.40
C ASP A 81 16.92 -34.39 -22.68
N SER A 82 16.70 -33.76 -23.83
CA SER A 82 15.37 -33.29 -24.26
C SER A 82 14.33 -34.40 -24.37
N THR A 83 14.73 -35.63 -24.72
CA THR A 83 13.80 -36.76 -24.87
C THR A 83 13.31 -37.22 -23.50
N SER A 84 14.21 -37.29 -22.53
CA SER A 84 13.87 -37.55 -21.13
C SER A 84 12.94 -36.47 -20.57
N ILE A 85 13.25 -35.18 -20.80
CA ILE A 85 12.37 -34.07 -20.37
C ILE A 85 10.98 -34.20 -20.99
N HIS A 86 10.89 -34.40 -22.30
CA HIS A 86 9.63 -34.55 -23.03
C HIS A 86 8.77 -35.69 -22.47
N SER A 87 9.38 -36.85 -22.27
CA SER A 87 8.69 -38.05 -21.77
C SER A 87 8.19 -37.85 -20.34
N LEU A 88 9.01 -37.29 -19.46
CA LEU A 88 8.66 -37.08 -18.06
C LEU A 88 7.59 -35.99 -17.89
N ILE A 89 7.72 -34.86 -18.59
CA ILE A 89 6.73 -33.79 -18.48
C ILE A 89 5.39 -34.22 -19.07
N GLY A 90 5.40 -34.97 -20.19
CA GLY A 90 4.19 -35.59 -20.76
C GLY A 90 3.52 -36.54 -19.76
N PHE A 91 4.29 -37.44 -19.15
CA PHE A 91 3.79 -38.35 -18.11
C PHE A 91 3.10 -37.61 -16.96
N PHE A 92 3.76 -36.64 -16.33
CA PHE A 92 3.16 -35.91 -15.21
C PHE A 92 1.97 -35.06 -15.64
N THR A 93 1.98 -34.49 -16.85
CA THR A 93 0.87 -33.74 -17.42
C THR A 93 -0.40 -34.60 -17.54
N GLU A 94 -0.26 -35.84 -18.00
CA GLU A 94 -1.39 -36.78 -18.06
C GLU A 94 -1.87 -37.18 -16.66
N ARG A 95 -0.94 -37.34 -15.70
CA ARG A 95 -1.28 -37.71 -14.31
C ARG A 95 -1.99 -36.59 -13.54
N LEU A 96 -2.04 -35.35 -14.03
CA LEU A 96 -2.87 -34.29 -13.44
C LEU A 96 -4.36 -34.64 -13.45
N ALA A 97 -4.82 -35.51 -14.37
CA ALA A 97 -6.19 -36.03 -14.37
C ALA A 97 -6.44 -37.15 -13.33
N ASP A 98 -5.38 -37.74 -12.76
CA ASP A 98 -5.50 -38.75 -11.70
C ASP A 98 -5.53 -38.08 -10.32
N TRP A 99 -6.74 -37.75 -9.86
CA TRP A 99 -6.95 -37.08 -8.57
C TRP A 99 -6.31 -37.80 -7.36
N LYS A 100 -6.13 -39.13 -7.44
CA LYS A 100 -5.48 -39.90 -6.36
C LYS A 100 -3.97 -39.68 -6.34
N ALA A 101 -3.36 -39.41 -7.48
CA ALA A 101 -1.92 -39.19 -7.64
C ALA A 101 -1.54 -37.72 -7.88
N LEU A 102 -2.52 -36.81 -7.79
CA LEU A 102 -2.38 -35.40 -8.17
C LEU A 102 -1.18 -34.70 -7.50
N ARG A 103 -0.94 -34.96 -6.20
CA ARG A 103 0.22 -34.38 -5.50
C ARG A 103 1.53 -34.71 -6.20
N GLY A 104 1.76 -35.99 -6.50
CA GLY A 104 2.98 -36.42 -7.19
C GLY A 104 3.07 -35.84 -8.60
N ALA A 105 1.93 -35.74 -9.29
CA ALA A 105 1.85 -35.10 -10.60
C ALA A 105 2.28 -33.63 -10.56
N ILE A 106 1.75 -32.85 -9.62
CA ILE A 106 2.13 -31.43 -9.45
C ILE A 106 3.60 -31.28 -9.05
N VAL A 107 4.10 -32.09 -8.11
CA VAL A 107 5.50 -32.06 -7.67
C VAL A 107 6.44 -32.37 -8.84
N GLY A 108 6.12 -33.39 -9.65
CA GLY A 108 6.90 -33.73 -10.85
C GLY A 108 6.89 -32.63 -11.91
N CYS A 109 5.71 -32.06 -12.21
CA CYS A 109 5.57 -30.91 -13.10
C CYS A 109 6.41 -29.73 -12.61
N LEU A 110 6.32 -29.36 -11.33
CA LEU A 110 7.10 -28.27 -10.74
C LEU A 110 8.61 -28.52 -10.83
N ALA A 111 9.05 -29.74 -10.52
CA ALA A 111 10.46 -30.12 -10.57
C ALA A 111 11.05 -29.93 -11.98
N LEU A 112 10.31 -30.31 -13.02
CA LEU A 112 10.72 -30.17 -14.42
C LEU A 112 10.58 -28.73 -14.92
N LEU A 113 9.44 -28.09 -14.62
CA LEU A 113 9.15 -26.72 -15.05
C LEU A 113 10.09 -25.69 -14.45
N ARG A 114 10.75 -25.95 -13.32
CA ARG A 114 11.71 -25.04 -12.65
C ARG A 114 13.16 -25.19 -13.14
N ARG A 115 13.46 -26.17 -14.01
CA ARG A 115 14.83 -26.43 -14.49
C ARG A 115 15.39 -25.30 -15.35
N LYS A 116 16.71 -25.10 -15.32
CA LYS A 116 17.41 -24.10 -16.13
C LYS A 116 17.72 -24.65 -17.54
N SER A 117 18.04 -23.76 -18.48
CA SER A 117 18.29 -24.10 -19.88
C SER A 117 19.53 -24.97 -20.11
N ASP A 118 20.55 -24.83 -19.26
CA ASP A 118 21.83 -25.56 -19.31
C ASP A 118 21.74 -27.02 -18.85
N VAL A 119 20.65 -27.41 -18.17
CA VAL A 119 20.46 -28.75 -17.58
C VAL A 119 19.26 -29.50 -18.16
N GLY A 120 18.67 -29.00 -19.24
CA GLY A 120 17.45 -29.57 -19.85
C GLY A 120 16.20 -28.87 -19.31
N ARG A 121 15.53 -28.13 -20.18
CA ARG A 121 14.38 -27.27 -19.88
C ARG A 121 13.16 -27.76 -20.66
N VAL A 122 12.00 -27.69 -20.01
CA VAL A 122 10.69 -27.86 -20.65
C VAL A 122 10.49 -26.78 -21.73
N THR A 123 9.95 -27.17 -22.88
CA THR A 123 9.64 -26.26 -23.98
C THR A 123 8.34 -25.50 -23.74
N ASP A 124 8.13 -24.38 -24.44
CA ASP A 124 6.90 -23.59 -24.34
C ASP A 124 5.65 -24.40 -24.73
N SER A 125 5.76 -25.29 -25.73
CA SER A 125 4.66 -26.19 -26.13
C SER A 125 4.28 -27.19 -25.03
N GLU A 126 5.28 -27.73 -24.33
CA GLU A 126 5.04 -28.67 -23.22
C GLU A 126 4.47 -27.94 -22.00
N ALA A 127 4.99 -26.75 -21.67
CA ALA A 127 4.44 -25.92 -20.60
C ALA A 127 2.99 -25.52 -20.87
N LYS A 128 2.64 -25.22 -22.13
CA LYS A 128 1.26 -24.97 -22.56
C LYS A 128 0.37 -26.20 -22.35
N ALA A 129 0.87 -27.41 -22.65
CA ALA A 129 0.13 -28.65 -22.39
C ALA A 129 -0.12 -28.87 -20.89
N VAL A 130 0.87 -28.57 -20.03
CA VAL A 130 0.69 -28.61 -18.57
C VAL A 130 -0.42 -27.65 -18.13
N ALA A 131 -0.39 -26.41 -18.63
CA ALA A 131 -1.40 -25.40 -18.31
C ALA A 131 -2.80 -25.82 -18.78
N GLN A 132 -2.93 -26.39 -19.99
CA GLN A 132 -4.21 -26.90 -20.49
C GLN A 132 -4.75 -28.03 -19.62
N SER A 133 -3.89 -28.99 -19.23
CA SER A 133 -4.27 -30.07 -18.33
C SER A 133 -4.65 -29.57 -16.93
N TYR A 134 -3.93 -28.57 -16.41
CA TYR A 134 -4.30 -27.88 -15.17
C TYR A 134 -5.72 -27.33 -15.25
N LEU A 135 -6.00 -26.50 -16.26
CA LEU A 135 -7.29 -25.80 -16.40
C LEU A 135 -8.45 -26.78 -16.62
N GLN A 136 -8.20 -27.91 -17.28
CA GLN A 136 -9.22 -28.92 -17.56
C GLN A 136 -9.53 -29.84 -16.37
N ASN A 137 -8.51 -30.21 -15.59
CA ASN A 137 -8.62 -31.34 -14.66
C ASN A 137 -8.59 -30.94 -13.18
N LEU A 138 -8.02 -29.78 -12.82
CA LEU A 138 -7.81 -29.42 -11.42
C LEU A 138 -8.99 -28.62 -10.86
N GLN A 139 -9.71 -29.24 -9.92
CA GLN A 139 -10.69 -28.56 -9.08
C GLN A 139 -10.02 -28.08 -7.79
N VAL A 140 -9.21 -27.02 -7.89
CA VAL A 140 -8.30 -26.56 -6.81
C VAL A 140 -9.03 -26.36 -5.48
N GLN A 141 -10.19 -25.72 -5.49
CA GLN A 141 -10.99 -25.46 -4.28
C GLN A 141 -11.39 -26.72 -3.50
N SER A 142 -11.46 -27.88 -4.17
CA SER A 142 -11.82 -29.16 -3.54
C SER A 142 -10.64 -29.86 -2.87
N LEU A 143 -9.42 -29.36 -3.05
CA LEU A 143 -8.20 -29.96 -2.51
C LEU A 143 -7.92 -29.52 -1.08
N GLY A 144 -7.14 -30.31 -0.35
CA GLY A 144 -6.59 -29.91 0.95
C GLY A 144 -5.60 -28.75 0.82
N GLN A 145 -5.39 -27.99 1.90
CA GLN A 145 -4.59 -26.75 1.89
C GLN A 145 -3.20 -26.92 1.24
N HIS A 146 -2.47 -27.98 1.59
CA HIS A 146 -1.15 -28.26 1.03
C HIS A 146 -1.20 -28.45 -0.51
N ASP A 147 -2.18 -29.21 -1.00
CA ASP A 147 -2.32 -29.49 -2.43
C ASP A 147 -2.84 -28.27 -3.21
N ARG A 148 -3.63 -27.38 -2.56
CA ARG A 148 -3.98 -26.06 -3.13
C ARG A 148 -2.74 -25.17 -3.29
N LYS A 149 -1.91 -25.06 -2.25
CA LYS A 149 -0.65 -24.32 -2.31
C LYS A 149 0.24 -24.81 -3.45
N LEU A 150 0.42 -26.13 -3.60
CA LEU A 150 1.15 -26.73 -4.72
C LEU A 150 0.53 -26.40 -6.09
N SER A 151 -0.80 -26.43 -6.19
CA SER A 151 -1.52 -26.06 -7.41
C SER A 151 -1.29 -24.59 -7.79
N PHE A 152 -1.31 -23.67 -6.82
CA PHE A 152 -1.00 -22.26 -7.06
C PHE A 152 0.47 -22.03 -7.40
N GLN A 153 1.40 -22.74 -6.77
CA GLN A 153 2.82 -22.70 -7.16
C GLN A 153 3.07 -23.21 -8.58
N LEU A 154 2.28 -24.19 -9.05
CA LEU A 154 2.34 -24.67 -10.42
C LEU A 154 1.89 -23.58 -11.40
N MET A 155 0.76 -22.92 -11.11
CA MET A 155 0.26 -21.78 -11.89
C MET A 155 1.27 -20.62 -11.90
N GLU A 156 1.80 -20.24 -10.74
CA GLU A 156 2.83 -19.19 -10.61
C GLU A 156 4.07 -19.53 -11.46
N CYS A 157 4.57 -20.76 -11.38
CA CYS A 157 5.72 -21.20 -12.17
C CYS A 157 5.48 -21.09 -13.68
N LEU A 158 4.28 -21.45 -14.14
CA LEU A 158 3.88 -21.33 -15.54
C LEU A 158 3.83 -19.86 -15.99
N LEU A 159 3.20 -18.99 -15.20
CA LEU A 159 3.08 -17.57 -15.48
C LEU A 159 4.45 -16.86 -15.48
N ASP A 160 5.32 -17.16 -14.51
CA ASP A 160 6.60 -16.47 -14.33
C ASP A 160 7.67 -16.93 -15.34
N ARG A 161 7.71 -18.24 -15.66
CA ARG A 161 8.77 -18.81 -16.51
C ARG A 161 8.38 -19.03 -17.97
N TYR A 162 7.09 -19.10 -18.27
CA TYR A 162 6.55 -19.45 -19.60
C TYR A 162 5.47 -18.46 -20.04
N ALA A 163 5.60 -17.18 -19.67
CA ALA A 163 4.62 -16.12 -19.95
C ALA A 163 4.17 -16.05 -21.42
N GLY A 164 5.07 -16.27 -22.38
CA GLY A 164 4.72 -16.31 -23.81
C GLY A 164 3.76 -17.44 -24.16
N ALA A 165 4.02 -18.66 -23.69
CA ALA A 165 3.14 -19.80 -23.87
C ALA A 165 1.78 -19.63 -23.16
N MET A 166 1.79 -18.96 -22.00
CA MET A 166 0.57 -18.67 -21.24
C MET A 166 -0.29 -17.60 -21.93
N ALA A 167 0.33 -16.60 -22.56
CA ALA A 167 -0.38 -15.56 -23.29
C ALA A 167 -1.24 -16.13 -24.43
N ASP A 168 -0.79 -17.21 -25.10
CA ASP A 168 -1.55 -17.87 -26.15
C ASP A 168 -2.87 -18.52 -25.68
N LEU A 169 -3.03 -18.75 -24.38
CA LEU A 169 -4.27 -19.34 -23.82
C LEU A 169 -5.40 -18.31 -23.75
N GLY A 170 -5.09 -17.01 -23.85
CA GLY A 170 -6.07 -15.93 -23.85
C GLY A 170 -6.99 -15.97 -22.62
N ASP A 171 -8.28 -15.72 -22.86
CA ASP A 171 -9.28 -15.61 -21.79
C ASP A 171 -9.47 -16.90 -20.98
N ASN A 172 -9.21 -18.07 -21.58
CA ASN A 172 -9.32 -19.35 -20.87
C ASN A 172 -8.37 -19.43 -19.66
N LEU A 173 -7.18 -18.80 -19.77
CA LEU A 173 -6.26 -18.71 -18.64
C LEU A 173 -6.83 -17.84 -17.53
N VAL A 174 -7.44 -16.71 -17.87
CA VAL A 174 -8.03 -15.78 -16.89
C VAL A 174 -9.19 -16.45 -16.17
N TYR A 175 -10.11 -17.12 -16.89
CA TYR A 175 -11.22 -17.84 -16.28
C TYR A 175 -10.76 -18.96 -15.36
N GLY A 176 -9.80 -19.78 -15.77
CA GLY A 176 -9.32 -20.86 -14.90
C GLY A 176 -8.49 -20.36 -13.71
N ILE A 177 -7.79 -19.21 -13.81
CA ILE A 177 -7.20 -18.56 -12.64
C ILE A 177 -8.31 -18.12 -11.67
N CYS A 178 -9.36 -17.47 -12.16
CA CYS A 178 -10.51 -17.05 -11.33
C CYS A 178 -11.17 -18.25 -10.64
N GLU A 179 -11.44 -19.33 -11.36
CA GLU A 179 -12.03 -20.56 -10.80
C GLU A 179 -11.11 -21.21 -9.75
N ALA A 180 -9.78 -21.19 -9.98
CA ALA A 180 -8.83 -21.77 -9.05
C ALA A 180 -8.72 -20.98 -7.73
N ILE A 181 -8.72 -19.65 -7.79
CA ILE A 181 -8.51 -18.78 -6.61
C ILE A 181 -9.80 -18.44 -5.88
N ASP A 182 -10.97 -18.62 -6.51
CA ASP A 182 -12.24 -18.24 -5.90
C ASP A 182 -12.42 -18.92 -4.54
N GLY A 183 -12.97 -18.20 -3.57
CA GLY A 183 -13.16 -18.70 -2.21
C GLY A 183 -11.91 -19.07 -1.40
N GLU A 184 -10.68 -18.85 -1.88
CA GLU A 184 -9.46 -19.13 -1.10
C GLU A 184 -9.35 -18.20 0.11
N LYS A 185 -8.96 -18.78 1.26
CA LYS A 185 -8.91 -18.09 2.56
C LYS A 185 -7.61 -18.32 3.30
N ASP A 186 -6.84 -19.33 2.93
CA ASP A 186 -5.59 -19.68 3.60
C ASP A 186 -4.49 -18.65 3.26
N PRO A 187 -3.87 -17.98 4.25
CA PRO A 187 -2.85 -16.98 4.01
C PRO A 187 -1.65 -17.47 3.19
N GLN A 188 -1.25 -18.74 3.37
CA GLN A 188 -0.13 -19.30 2.61
C GLN A 188 -0.50 -19.55 1.15
N CYS A 189 -1.76 -19.90 0.88
CA CYS A 189 -2.26 -20.04 -0.48
C CYS A 189 -2.45 -18.68 -1.17
N LEU A 190 -2.82 -17.63 -0.42
CA LEU A 190 -3.00 -16.27 -0.96
C LEU A 190 -1.69 -15.57 -1.32
N LEU A 191 -0.60 -15.81 -0.56
CA LEU A 191 0.70 -15.15 -0.79
C LEU A 191 1.77 -16.02 -1.44
N LEU A 192 1.67 -17.34 -1.36
CA LEU A 192 2.70 -18.29 -1.80
C LEU A 192 4.12 -17.92 -1.29
N PRO A 193 4.33 -17.79 0.04
CA PRO A 193 5.65 -17.48 0.57
C PRO A 193 6.66 -18.57 0.19
N LYS A 194 7.91 -18.16 -0.03
CA LYS A 194 8.99 -19.07 -0.44
C LYS A 194 9.43 -20.03 0.67
N GLY A 195 9.20 -19.69 1.94
CA GLY A 195 9.43 -20.57 3.09
C GLY A 195 8.22 -21.42 3.45
N GLU A 196 8.44 -22.66 3.88
CA GLU A 196 7.36 -23.55 4.34
C GLU A 196 6.80 -23.17 5.72
N ASP A 197 7.59 -22.46 6.55
CA ASP A 197 7.28 -22.07 7.93
C ASP A 197 7.14 -20.55 8.16
N ASP A 198 7.12 -19.75 7.09
CA ASP A 198 6.94 -18.29 7.26
C ASP A 198 5.48 -17.98 7.60
N ASP A 199 5.25 -17.59 8.86
CA ASP A 199 3.93 -17.16 9.34
C ASP A 199 3.52 -15.86 8.62
N VAL A 200 2.47 -15.95 7.80
CA VAL A 200 2.00 -14.86 6.95
C VAL A 200 1.29 -13.82 7.81
N LYS A 201 1.85 -12.61 7.84
CA LYS A 201 1.29 -11.49 8.60
C LYS A 201 0.17 -10.78 7.86
N ARG A 202 -0.74 -10.17 8.61
CA ARG A 202 -1.85 -9.36 8.08
C ARG A 202 -1.35 -8.23 7.18
N GLU A 203 -0.27 -7.58 7.56
CA GLU A 203 0.32 -6.45 6.85
C GLU A 203 0.88 -6.88 5.49
N GLU A 204 1.37 -8.12 5.37
CA GLU A 204 1.87 -8.67 4.11
C GLU A 204 0.73 -8.97 3.15
N LEU A 205 -0.37 -9.55 3.64
CA LEU A 205 -1.60 -9.75 2.86
C LEU A 205 -2.18 -8.42 2.40
N ALA A 206 -2.31 -7.45 3.30
CA ALA A 206 -2.83 -6.13 2.99
C ALA A 206 -1.93 -5.41 1.96
N ARG A 207 -0.60 -5.55 2.05
CA ARG A 207 0.32 -4.97 1.08
C ARG A 207 0.21 -5.65 -0.28
N ALA A 208 0.14 -6.98 -0.34
CA ALA A 208 0.01 -7.71 -1.59
C ALA A 208 -1.29 -7.36 -2.33
N LEU A 209 -2.41 -7.27 -1.59
CA LEU A 209 -3.69 -6.87 -2.16
C LEU A 209 -3.67 -5.42 -2.68
N MET A 210 -3.02 -4.50 -1.96
CA MET A 210 -2.81 -3.13 -2.43
C MET A 210 -2.04 -3.08 -3.76
N LEU A 211 -0.97 -3.89 -3.88
CA LEU A 211 -0.19 -4.00 -5.11
C LEU A 211 -1.03 -4.59 -6.25
N ALA A 212 -1.89 -5.57 -5.97
CA ALA A 212 -2.79 -6.16 -6.96
C ALA A 212 -3.81 -5.13 -7.49
N PHE A 213 -4.42 -4.33 -6.61
CA PHE A 213 -5.32 -3.24 -7.00
C PHE A 213 -4.62 -2.24 -7.94
N ALA A 214 -3.38 -1.89 -7.63
CA ALA A 214 -2.61 -0.91 -8.38
C ALA A 214 -1.77 -1.50 -9.52
N SER A 215 -1.95 -2.79 -9.84
CA SER A 215 -1.18 -3.49 -10.86
C SER A 215 -1.45 -2.98 -12.29
N THR A 216 -2.66 -2.48 -12.53
CA THR A 216 -3.07 -1.93 -13.83
C THR A 216 -4.06 -0.77 -13.68
N PRO A 217 -3.92 0.33 -14.46
CA PRO A 217 -4.91 1.40 -14.52
C PRO A 217 -6.29 0.96 -15.01
N LEU A 218 -6.41 -0.23 -15.60
CA LEU A 218 -7.68 -0.79 -16.05
C LEU A 218 -8.60 -1.18 -14.89
N PHE A 219 -8.07 -1.32 -13.68
CA PHE A 219 -8.87 -1.60 -12.49
C PHE A 219 -9.54 -0.37 -11.88
N GLU A 220 -9.14 0.85 -12.27
CA GLU A 220 -9.73 2.10 -11.79
C GLU A 220 -11.26 2.12 -11.69
N PRO A 221 -12.04 1.79 -12.75
CA PRO A 221 -13.49 1.90 -12.69
C PRO A 221 -14.16 0.92 -11.72
N PHE A 222 -13.42 -0.06 -11.18
CA PHE A 222 -13.91 -1.04 -10.22
C PHE A 222 -13.29 -0.82 -8.83
N SER A 223 -11.97 -0.61 -8.77
CA SER A 223 -11.22 -0.45 -7.55
C SER A 223 -11.53 0.85 -6.82
N ILE A 224 -11.63 1.99 -7.53
CA ILE A 224 -11.90 3.28 -6.86
C ILE A 224 -13.31 3.30 -6.24
N PRO A 225 -14.40 2.94 -6.95
CA PRO A 225 -15.72 2.87 -6.33
C PRO A 225 -15.79 1.92 -5.14
N LEU A 226 -15.17 0.74 -5.23
CA LEU A 226 -15.12 -0.23 -4.14
C LEU A 226 -14.42 0.35 -2.90
N LEU A 227 -13.28 1.00 -3.07
CA LEU A 227 -12.54 1.60 -1.94
C LEU A 227 -13.30 2.75 -1.31
N LEU A 228 -14.00 3.57 -2.10
CA LEU A 228 -14.88 4.62 -1.60
C LEU A 228 -16.04 4.06 -0.79
N GLU A 229 -16.68 2.98 -1.26
CA GLU A 229 -17.73 2.29 -0.50
C GLU A 229 -17.20 1.77 0.85
N LYS A 230 -15.97 1.23 0.86
CA LYS A 230 -15.34 0.74 2.10
C LYS A 230 -15.05 1.84 3.12
N LEU A 231 -14.94 3.10 2.70
CA LEU A 231 -14.85 4.23 3.63
C LEU A 231 -16.13 4.41 4.46
N SER A 232 -17.30 3.98 3.96
CA SER A 232 -18.56 4.00 4.72
C SER A 232 -18.64 2.91 5.82
N SER A 233 -17.64 2.02 5.91
CA SER A 233 -17.57 0.99 6.96
C SER A 233 -17.53 1.60 8.36
N SER A 234 -18.09 0.90 9.36
CA SER A 234 -17.98 1.29 10.77
C SER A 234 -16.59 1.00 11.37
N LEU A 235 -15.78 0.18 10.71
CA LEU A 235 -14.49 -0.28 11.22
C LEU A 235 -13.36 0.71 10.88
N PRO A 236 -12.65 1.30 11.86
CA PRO A 236 -11.56 2.25 11.60
C PRO A 236 -10.40 1.65 10.77
N SER A 237 -10.03 0.40 11.01
CA SER A 237 -8.95 -0.25 10.27
C SER A 237 -9.28 -0.43 8.78
N ALA A 238 -10.54 -0.72 8.44
CA ALA A 238 -10.98 -0.80 7.04
C ALA A 238 -10.88 0.56 6.33
N LYS A 239 -11.18 1.66 7.04
CA LYS A 239 -11.00 3.02 6.50
C LYS A 239 -9.54 3.35 6.26
N VAL A 240 -8.68 3.05 7.24
CA VAL A 240 -7.22 3.21 7.14
C VAL A 240 -6.67 2.46 5.91
N GLU A 241 -7.03 1.19 5.75
CA GLU A 241 -6.62 0.39 4.59
C GLU A 241 -7.14 0.97 3.27
N SER A 242 -8.41 1.40 3.24
CA SER A 242 -9.01 2.00 2.04
C SER A 242 -8.29 3.30 1.64
N PHE A 243 -7.94 4.15 2.59
CA PHE A 243 -7.17 5.38 2.32
C PHE A 243 -5.75 5.09 1.81
N LYS A 244 -5.06 4.11 2.40
CA LYS A 244 -3.74 3.66 1.93
C LYS A 244 -3.81 3.16 0.49
N TYR A 245 -4.84 2.36 0.16
CA TYR A 245 -5.02 1.81 -1.17
C TYR A 245 -5.36 2.89 -2.18
N LEU A 246 -6.26 3.81 -1.85
CA LEU A 246 -6.58 4.97 -2.69
C LEU A 246 -5.34 5.81 -2.96
N SER A 247 -4.51 6.06 -1.95
CA SER A 247 -3.27 6.84 -2.10
C SER A 247 -2.33 6.15 -3.07
N TYR A 248 -2.10 4.85 -2.88
CA TYR A 248 -1.23 4.07 -3.75
C TYR A 248 -1.76 3.95 -5.19
N CYS A 249 -3.07 3.73 -5.36
CA CYS A 249 -3.72 3.65 -6.68
C CYS A 249 -3.68 4.97 -7.43
N THR A 250 -3.84 6.11 -6.73
CA THR A 250 -3.80 7.45 -7.32
C THR A 250 -2.51 7.67 -8.11
N ALA A 251 -1.36 7.27 -7.54
CA ALA A 251 -0.06 7.37 -8.20
C ALA A 251 0.11 6.45 -9.42
N LYS A 252 -0.70 5.39 -9.53
CA LYS A 252 -0.58 4.36 -10.58
C LYS A 252 -1.60 4.50 -11.70
N TYR A 253 -2.80 4.98 -11.40
CA TYR A 253 -3.89 5.08 -12.38
C TYR A 253 -3.78 6.32 -13.28
N GLY A 254 -3.10 7.35 -12.80
CA GLY A 254 -2.88 8.59 -13.55
C GLY A 254 -4.01 9.61 -13.43
N PRO A 255 -3.73 10.89 -13.73
CA PRO A 255 -4.60 12.01 -13.38
C PRO A 255 -5.94 12.00 -14.10
N GLU A 256 -5.97 11.67 -15.40
CA GLU A 256 -7.21 11.69 -16.21
C GLU A 256 -8.27 10.70 -15.71
N ARG A 257 -7.83 9.53 -15.21
CA ARG A 257 -8.73 8.53 -14.65
C ARG A 257 -9.24 8.98 -13.29
N MET A 258 -8.31 9.35 -12.41
CA MET A 258 -8.64 9.82 -11.06
C MET A 258 -9.55 11.06 -11.06
N ALA A 259 -9.45 11.94 -12.07
CA ALA A 259 -10.32 13.10 -12.23
C ALA A 259 -11.82 12.73 -12.30
N LYS A 260 -12.18 11.56 -12.85
CA LYS A 260 -13.57 11.08 -12.93
C LYS A 260 -14.19 10.80 -11.55
N HIS A 261 -13.33 10.57 -10.55
CA HIS A 261 -13.73 10.26 -9.18
C HIS A 261 -13.49 11.43 -8.22
N ALA A 262 -13.07 12.59 -8.72
CA ALA A 262 -12.61 13.71 -7.90
C ALA A 262 -13.68 14.22 -6.92
N GLU A 263 -14.93 14.39 -7.36
CA GLU A 263 -16.02 14.86 -6.51
C GLU A 263 -16.34 13.87 -5.38
N ALA A 264 -16.40 12.57 -5.69
CA ALA A 264 -16.68 11.52 -4.71
C ALA A 264 -15.53 11.36 -3.70
N LEU A 265 -14.28 11.48 -4.16
CA LEU A 265 -13.09 11.50 -3.31
C LEU A 265 -13.12 12.70 -2.37
N TRP A 266 -13.44 13.89 -2.89
CA TRP A 266 -13.51 15.10 -2.07
C TRP A 266 -14.63 15.01 -1.02
N ALA A 267 -15.83 14.57 -1.41
CA ALA A 267 -16.93 14.37 -0.46
C ALA A 267 -16.54 13.41 0.67
N SER A 268 -15.93 12.27 0.33
CA SER A 268 -15.51 11.26 1.31
C SER A 268 -14.41 11.79 2.25
N LEU A 269 -13.44 12.55 1.72
CA LEU A 269 -12.39 13.20 2.50
C LEU A 269 -12.96 14.27 3.44
N LYS A 270 -13.88 15.10 2.94
CA LYS A 270 -14.54 16.16 3.72
C LYS A 270 -15.34 15.56 4.87
N ASP A 271 -16.13 14.53 4.63
CA ASP A 271 -16.92 13.87 5.66
C ASP A 271 -16.03 13.27 6.76
N MET A 272 -14.95 12.57 6.38
CA MET A 272 -14.05 11.96 7.37
C MET A 272 -13.25 12.98 8.18
N THR A 273 -12.76 14.04 7.54
CA THR A 273 -12.01 15.10 8.21
C THR A 273 -12.90 15.91 9.17
N TYR A 274 -14.19 16.08 8.86
CA TYR A 274 -15.14 16.81 9.71
C TYR A 274 -15.75 15.95 10.83
N LEU A 275 -15.93 14.64 10.63
CA LEU A 275 -16.60 13.74 11.59
C LEU A 275 -15.65 13.11 12.64
N SER A 276 -14.32 13.16 12.46
CA SER A 276 -13.38 12.28 13.18
C SER A 276 -12.49 12.85 14.32
N PRO A 277 -12.71 14.01 14.96
CA PRO A 277 -12.06 14.23 16.25
C PRO A 277 -12.88 13.51 17.34
N GLN A 278 -12.65 12.20 17.52
CA GLN A 278 -13.02 11.54 18.77
C GLN A 278 -12.22 12.24 19.88
N SER A 279 -12.93 13.03 20.67
CA SER A 279 -12.39 13.74 21.83
C SER A 279 -12.06 12.75 22.94
N THR A 280 -10.87 12.16 22.92
CA THR A 280 -10.19 11.82 24.18
C THR A 280 -9.67 13.13 24.78
N LEU A 281 -10.58 13.95 25.30
CA LEU A 281 -10.24 15.06 26.17
C LEU A 281 -9.61 14.44 27.43
N SER A 282 -8.29 14.55 27.58
CA SER A 282 -7.75 14.52 28.94
C SER A 282 -8.28 15.78 29.62
N MET A 283 -8.85 15.65 30.82
CA MET A 283 -9.35 16.78 31.63
C MET A 283 -8.26 17.84 31.94
N GLU A 284 -7.01 17.56 31.61
CA GLU A 284 -5.87 18.47 31.74
C GLU A 284 -5.75 19.47 30.57
N ALA A 285 -6.35 19.17 29.40
CA ALA A 285 -6.21 20.00 28.19
C ALA A 285 -7.08 21.28 28.20
N GLU A 286 -8.23 21.25 28.87
CA GLU A 286 -9.12 22.42 29.02
C GLU A 286 -8.49 23.49 29.94
N SER A 287 -7.62 23.09 30.86
CA SER A 287 -6.86 23.98 31.77
C SER A 287 -5.73 24.77 31.05
N MET A 288 -5.31 24.33 29.86
CA MET A 288 -4.11 24.85 29.18
C MET A 288 -4.38 25.49 27.81
N GLY A 289 -5.62 25.71 27.39
CA GLY A 289 -5.91 26.41 26.12
C GLY A 289 -5.28 25.76 24.87
N ARG A 290 -4.94 24.47 24.93
CA ARG A 290 -4.21 23.77 23.86
C ARG A 290 -5.18 23.16 22.87
N MET A 291 -5.08 23.53 21.59
CA MET A 291 -5.84 22.91 20.50
C MET A 291 -5.20 21.58 20.08
N ASN A 292 -5.04 20.64 21.03
CA ASN A 292 -4.44 19.33 20.78
C ASN A 292 -5.53 18.29 20.54
N PHE A 293 -6.05 18.22 19.32
CA PHE A 293 -6.86 17.08 18.91
C PHE A 293 -5.92 15.91 18.61
N GLN A 294 -6.16 14.73 19.21
CA GLN A 294 -5.44 13.53 18.82
C GLN A 294 -5.99 13.08 17.46
N GLU A 295 -5.15 13.18 16.42
CA GLU A 295 -5.51 12.69 15.09
C GLU A 295 -5.69 11.18 15.16
N SER A 296 -6.84 10.69 14.66
CA SER A 296 -7.03 9.26 14.47
C SER A 296 -6.18 8.80 13.29
N ASP A 297 -5.76 7.53 13.29
CA ASP A 297 -5.06 6.93 12.14
C ASP A 297 -5.84 7.13 10.83
N VAL A 298 -7.18 7.13 10.91
CA VAL A 298 -8.08 7.39 9.78
C VAL A 298 -7.90 8.81 9.25
N MET A 299 -7.83 9.82 10.14
CA MET A 299 -7.65 11.22 9.78
C MET A 299 -6.27 11.47 9.18
N THR A 300 -5.23 10.86 9.75
CA THR A 300 -3.86 10.93 9.23
C THR A 300 -3.80 10.39 7.80
N GLU A 301 -4.33 9.19 7.55
CA GLU A 301 -4.33 8.59 6.21
C GLU A 301 -5.24 9.34 5.22
N ALA A 302 -6.32 9.97 5.69
CA ALA A 302 -7.13 10.85 4.85
C ALA A 302 -6.33 12.07 4.36
N PHE A 303 -5.50 12.67 5.21
CA PHE A 303 -4.63 13.77 4.81
C PHE A 303 -3.50 13.32 3.88
N VAL A 304 -2.95 12.11 4.09
CA VAL A 304 -1.99 11.51 3.16
C VAL A 304 -2.63 11.33 1.77
N LEU A 305 -3.86 10.79 1.70
CA LEU A 305 -4.59 10.69 0.44
C LEU A 305 -4.82 12.05 -0.20
N LEU A 306 -5.27 13.05 0.57
CA LEU A 306 -5.50 14.40 0.08
C LEU A 306 -4.25 14.98 -0.57
N GLN A 307 -3.11 14.88 0.12
CA GLN A 307 -1.83 15.36 -0.39
C GLN A 307 -1.42 14.62 -1.67
N GLU A 308 -1.62 13.30 -1.72
CA GLU A 308 -1.27 12.48 -2.89
C GLU A 308 -2.14 12.78 -4.10
N VAL A 309 -3.46 12.92 -3.92
CA VAL A 309 -4.39 13.30 -4.99
C VAL A 309 -4.08 14.68 -5.53
N ILE A 310 -3.82 15.67 -4.67
CA ILE A 310 -3.46 17.03 -5.11
C ILE A 310 -2.13 17.03 -5.86
N ARG A 311 -1.16 16.22 -5.44
CA ARG A 311 0.16 16.13 -6.05
C ARG A 311 0.10 15.59 -7.48
N HIS A 312 -0.76 14.61 -7.75
CA HIS A 312 -0.91 14.01 -9.08
C HIS A 312 -2.00 14.66 -9.93
N CYS A 313 -3.05 15.20 -9.31
CA CYS A 313 -4.22 15.77 -9.95
C CYS A 313 -4.36 17.25 -9.56
N GLY A 314 -3.58 18.13 -10.18
CA GLY A 314 -3.55 19.56 -9.83
C GLY A 314 -4.87 20.32 -10.05
N GLU A 315 -5.85 19.73 -10.75
CA GLU A 315 -7.22 20.23 -10.86
C GLU A 315 -8.04 19.96 -9.60
N PHE A 316 -7.71 18.93 -8.82
CA PHE A 316 -8.44 18.57 -7.61
C PHE A 316 -8.53 19.72 -6.61
N ILE A 317 -7.49 20.56 -6.54
CA ILE A 317 -7.46 21.73 -5.65
C ILE A 317 -8.59 22.74 -5.93
N SER A 318 -9.11 22.81 -7.16
CA SER A 318 -10.20 23.74 -7.47
C SER A 318 -11.50 23.35 -6.78
N LEU A 319 -11.72 22.06 -6.51
CA LEU A 319 -12.86 21.60 -5.72
C LEU A 319 -12.77 22.09 -4.28
N ILE A 320 -11.56 22.14 -3.71
CA ILE A 320 -11.31 22.58 -2.33
C ILE A 320 -11.41 24.10 -2.23
N ILE A 321 -10.75 24.83 -3.15
CA ILE A 321 -10.79 26.29 -3.19
C ILE A 321 -12.23 26.80 -3.42
N GLY A 322 -12.96 26.13 -4.31
CA GLY A 322 -14.35 26.45 -4.62
C GLY A 322 -15.38 25.90 -3.62
N ASP A 323 -14.97 25.19 -2.56
CA ASP A 323 -15.90 24.56 -1.62
C ASP A 323 -16.63 25.64 -0.80
N LYS A 324 -17.96 25.68 -0.93
CA LYS A 324 -18.81 26.67 -0.26
C LYS A 324 -18.80 26.51 1.26
N ASP A 325 -18.65 25.30 1.77
CA ASP A 325 -18.67 25.03 3.21
C ASP A 325 -17.40 25.54 3.88
N ILE A 326 -16.25 25.40 3.20
CA ILE A 326 -14.97 25.97 3.66
C ILE A 326 -15.05 27.49 3.65
N ASN A 327 -15.46 28.09 2.53
CA ASN A 327 -15.52 29.55 2.42
C ASN A 327 -16.49 30.19 3.43
N THR A 328 -17.69 29.61 3.59
CA THR A 328 -18.67 30.07 4.58
C THR A 328 -18.14 29.92 6.00
N PHE A 329 -17.43 28.82 6.28
CA PHE A 329 -16.81 28.60 7.58
C PHE A 329 -15.72 29.63 7.89
N LEU A 330 -14.82 29.91 6.94
CA LEU A 330 -13.77 30.92 7.10
C LEU A 330 -14.35 32.31 7.41
N ILE A 331 -15.41 32.70 6.70
CA ILE A 331 -16.11 33.97 6.97
C ILE A 331 -16.72 33.96 8.37
N SER A 332 -17.34 32.84 8.79
CA SER A 332 -17.96 32.71 10.12
C SER A 332 -16.96 32.85 11.26
N LEU A 333 -15.68 32.52 11.07
CA LEU A 333 -14.65 32.66 12.12
C LEU A 333 -14.49 34.10 12.58
N ASN A 334 -14.87 35.08 11.75
CA ASN A 334 -14.78 36.49 12.08
C ASN A 334 -15.73 36.94 13.20
N GLN A 335 -16.70 36.12 13.59
CA GLN A 335 -17.64 36.43 14.67
C GLN A 335 -17.05 36.17 16.07
N TYR A 336 -15.97 35.39 16.17
CA TYR A 336 -15.34 35.02 17.44
C TYR A 336 -14.16 35.93 17.75
N LYS A 337 -14.14 36.51 18.96
CA LYS A 337 -13.09 37.44 19.39
C LYS A 337 -11.92 36.72 20.05
N GLY A 338 -12.18 35.74 20.92
CA GLY A 338 -11.17 34.93 21.60
C GLY A 338 -11.35 33.42 21.41
N PHE A 339 -10.35 32.65 21.86
CA PHE A 339 -10.38 31.18 21.81
C PHE A 339 -11.52 30.57 22.64
N GLU A 340 -11.80 31.14 23.82
CA GLU A 340 -12.86 30.66 24.72
C GLU A 340 -14.26 30.86 24.14
N ASP A 341 -14.43 31.85 23.27
CA ASP A 341 -15.73 32.15 22.63
C ASP A 341 -16.09 31.12 21.54
N ILE A 342 -15.14 30.28 21.11
CA ILE A 342 -15.32 29.35 20.00
C ILE A 342 -15.90 28.03 20.53
N PRO A 343 -17.10 27.60 20.08
CA PRO A 343 -17.65 26.31 20.44
C PRO A 343 -16.72 25.15 20.04
N LEU A 344 -16.71 24.06 20.81
CA LEU A 344 -15.87 22.88 20.54
C LEU A 344 -16.02 22.35 19.10
N GLN A 345 -17.26 22.29 18.58
CA GLN A 345 -17.54 21.86 17.20
C GLN A 345 -16.88 22.77 16.15
N VAL A 346 -16.83 24.07 16.43
CA VAL A 346 -16.17 25.06 15.57
C VAL A 346 -14.66 24.92 15.69
N LYS A 347 -14.11 24.65 16.88
CA LYS A 347 -12.69 24.32 17.07
C LYS A 347 -12.28 23.06 16.30
N GLN A 348 -13.09 22.01 16.35
CA GLN A 348 -12.88 20.76 15.61
C GLN A 348 -12.86 20.99 14.09
N LYS A 349 -13.85 21.72 13.58
CA LYS A 349 -13.90 22.08 12.15
C LYS A 349 -12.74 23.01 11.75
N LEU A 350 -12.32 23.91 12.64
CA LEU A 350 -11.17 24.80 12.43
C LEU A 350 -9.87 24.00 12.30
N HIS A 351 -9.66 23.02 13.17
CA HIS A 351 -8.54 22.09 13.08
C HIS A 351 -8.55 21.31 11.75
N ALA A 352 -9.70 20.71 11.40
CA ALA A 352 -9.84 19.99 10.14
C ALA A 352 -9.53 20.87 8.91
N VAL A 353 -10.11 22.08 8.83
CA VAL A 353 -9.86 23.02 7.73
C VAL A 353 -8.39 23.47 7.70
N GLY A 354 -7.78 23.72 8.86
CA GLY A 354 -6.35 24.05 8.95
C GLY A 354 -5.47 22.96 8.35
N HIS A 355 -5.72 21.70 8.72
CA HIS A 355 -4.96 20.56 8.19
C HIS A 355 -5.25 20.29 6.71
N ILE A 356 -6.49 20.47 6.23
CA ILE A 356 -6.80 20.40 4.79
C ILE A 356 -5.96 21.41 4.01
N LEU A 357 -6.00 22.69 4.40
CA LEU A 357 -5.27 23.75 3.70
C LEU A 357 -3.75 23.56 3.80
N SER A 358 -3.27 23.14 4.97
CA SER A 358 -1.86 22.81 5.22
C SER A 358 -1.38 21.67 4.32
N SER A 359 -2.14 20.58 4.22
CA SER A 359 -1.83 19.44 3.34
C SER A 359 -1.85 19.82 1.85
N CYS A 360 -2.79 20.68 1.43
CA CYS A 360 -2.81 21.23 0.07
C CYS A 360 -1.54 22.05 -0.22
N ALA A 361 -1.14 22.92 0.71
CA ALA A 361 0.04 23.77 0.55
C ALA A 361 1.35 22.96 0.56
N LYS A 362 1.43 21.88 1.35
CA LYS A 362 2.58 20.96 1.40
C LYS A 362 2.75 20.14 0.13
N ALA A 363 1.70 19.94 -0.66
CA ALA A 363 1.73 19.03 -1.81
C ALA A 363 2.73 19.44 -2.90
N SER A 364 2.83 20.75 -3.22
CA SER A 364 3.85 21.31 -4.12
C SER A 364 3.86 22.85 -4.07
N ALA A 365 4.92 23.48 -4.61
CA ALA A 365 5.00 24.93 -4.72
C ALA A 365 3.85 25.57 -5.51
N ALA A 366 3.42 24.93 -6.61
CA ALA A 366 2.28 25.40 -7.41
C ALA A 366 0.97 25.37 -6.62
N MET A 367 0.74 24.33 -5.80
CA MET A 367 -0.44 24.22 -4.97
C MET A 367 -0.40 25.20 -3.80
N CYS A 368 0.78 25.40 -3.19
CA CYS A 368 1.01 26.43 -2.19
C CYS A 368 0.63 27.82 -2.73
N ASN A 369 1.07 28.18 -3.94
CA ASN A 369 0.66 29.45 -4.58
C ASN A 369 -0.86 29.58 -4.68
N LYS A 370 -1.57 28.54 -5.17
CA LYS A 370 -3.02 28.56 -5.31
C LYS A 370 -3.75 28.70 -3.95
N VAL A 371 -3.29 28.02 -2.91
CA VAL A 371 -3.85 28.13 -1.55
C VAL A 371 -3.65 29.55 -1.01
N PHE A 372 -2.44 30.10 -1.14
CA PHE A 372 -2.14 31.44 -0.66
C PHE A 372 -2.95 32.50 -1.40
N GLU A 373 -2.99 32.45 -2.73
CA GLU A 373 -3.77 33.39 -3.53
C GLU A 373 -5.26 33.40 -3.16
N SER A 374 -5.82 32.24 -2.81
CA SER A 374 -7.25 32.09 -2.54
C SER A 374 -7.65 32.47 -1.13
N PHE A 375 -6.86 32.06 -0.12
CA PHE A 375 -7.26 32.14 1.29
C PHE A 375 -6.46 33.15 2.10
N PHE A 376 -5.20 33.42 1.76
CA PHE A 376 -4.32 34.25 2.58
C PHE A 376 -4.81 35.71 2.73
N PRO A 377 -5.33 36.38 1.68
CA PRO A 377 -5.88 37.74 1.82
C PRO A 377 -7.04 37.81 2.83
N LEU A 378 -7.97 36.85 2.77
CA LEU A 378 -9.10 36.75 3.71
C LEU A 378 -8.64 36.56 5.15
N LEU A 379 -7.56 35.79 5.36
CA LEU A 379 -6.97 35.61 6.68
C LEU A 379 -6.30 36.89 7.19
N MET A 380 -5.58 37.62 6.32
CA MET A 380 -4.97 38.91 6.69
C MET A 380 -6.02 39.96 7.05
N ASP A 381 -7.11 40.06 6.28
CA ASP A 381 -8.24 40.93 6.60
C ASP A 381 -8.89 40.53 7.94
N GLY A 382 -9.03 39.22 8.21
CA GLY A 382 -9.54 38.72 9.49
C GLY A 382 -8.65 39.05 10.70
N LEU A 383 -7.34 39.21 10.47
CA LEU A 383 -6.37 39.70 11.45
C LEU A 383 -6.31 41.23 11.55
N GLY A 384 -7.05 41.96 10.70
CA GLY A 384 -7.00 43.43 10.64
C GLY A 384 -5.72 43.97 9.99
N LEU A 385 -4.99 43.14 9.23
CA LEU A 385 -3.72 43.48 8.58
C LEU A 385 -3.90 43.91 7.11
N SER A 386 -5.10 44.36 6.72
CA SER A 386 -5.42 44.68 5.32
C SER A 386 -4.43 45.70 4.73
N VAL A 387 -4.13 45.56 3.43
CA VAL A 387 -3.28 46.48 2.69
C VAL A 387 -3.95 47.85 2.71
N ALA A 388 -3.45 48.76 3.54
CA ALA A 388 -3.83 50.16 3.45
C ALA A 388 -3.50 50.62 2.01
N GLN A 389 -4.53 50.92 1.21
CA GLN A 389 -4.31 51.78 0.05
C GLN A 389 -3.65 53.05 0.58
N PRO A 390 -2.56 53.54 -0.04
CA PRO A 390 -1.94 54.78 0.39
C PRO A 390 -2.89 55.92 0.04
N SER A 391 -3.85 56.19 0.93
CA SER A 391 -4.60 57.44 0.89
C SER A 391 -3.58 58.54 1.14
N GLN A 392 -3.37 59.36 0.11
CA GLN A 392 -2.66 60.62 0.22
C GLN A 392 -3.33 61.45 1.34
N ASN A 393 -2.82 61.34 2.55
CA ASN A 393 -2.91 62.36 3.58
C ASN A 393 -1.82 62.09 4.60
N ASN A 394 -0.83 62.98 4.58
CA ASN A 394 0.24 63.06 5.57
C ASN A 394 -0.37 63.36 6.94
N SER A 395 -0.59 62.30 7.71
CA SER A 395 -0.57 62.34 9.17
C SER A 395 0.07 61.03 9.60
N TYR A 396 1.24 61.13 10.22
CA TYR A 396 1.97 60.01 10.83
C TYR A 396 0.98 59.03 11.50
N PRO A 397 1.00 57.73 11.19
CA PRO A 397 0.28 56.80 12.03
C PRO A 397 1.07 56.70 13.34
N GLU A 398 0.52 57.25 14.40
CA GLU A 398 1.01 57.05 15.76
C GLU A 398 1.16 55.54 16.02
N GLU A 399 2.33 55.15 16.50
CA GLU A 399 2.70 53.78 16.92
C GLU A 399 1.80 53.21 18.03
N GLU A 400 0.78 53.96 18.48
CA GLU A 400 -0.11 53.61 19.59
C GLU A 400 -1.28 52.68 19.21
N CYS A 401 -1.59 52.46 17.92
CA CYS A 401 -2.75 51.64 17.53
C CYS A 401 -2.57 50.10 17.61
N PHE A 402 -1.33 49.59 17.78
CA PHE A 402 -1.08 48.13 17.80
C PHE A 402 -1.19 47.47 19.18
N TYR A 403 -1.32 48.25 20.25
CA TYR A 403 -1.27 47.74 21.63
C TYR A 403 -2.59 47.12 22.12
N LEU A 404 -3.69 47.23 21.35
CA LEU A 404 -5.03 46.81 21.78
C LEU A 404 -5.81 45.96 20.77
N ALA A 405 -5.21 45.60 19.63
CA ALA A 405 -5.87 44.76 18.63
C ALA A 405 -5.95 43.31 19.15
N LYS A 406 -7.10 42.94 19.72
CA LYS A 406 -7.43 41.52 19.98
C LYS A 406 -7.54 40.80 18.63
N PHE A 407 -6.48 40.12 18.22
CA PHE A 407 -6.49 39.28 17.03
C PHE A 407 -7.50 38.14 17.18
N LYS A 408 -8.24 37.87 16.11
CA LYS A 408 -9.21 36.77 16.10
C LYS A 408 -8.46 35.44 16.02
N PHE A 409 -8.76 34.54 16.96
CA PHE A 409 -8.08 33.25 17.10
C PHE A 409 -8.15 32.40 15.81
N GLY A 410 -9.31 32.34 15.16
CA GLY A 410 -9.54 31.49 13.99
C GLY A 410 -8.61 31.79 12.80
N PRO A 411 -8.63 33.03 12.26
CA PRO A 411 -7.69 33.45 11.21
C PRO A 411 -6.22 33.25 11.60
N LEU A 412 -5.87 33.53 12.86
CA LEU A 412 -4.50 33.35 13.35
C LEU A 412 -4.05 31.89 13.31
N TYR A 413 -4.88 30.97 13.82
CA TYR A 413 -4.60 29.54 13.81
C TYR A 413 -4.33 29.03 12.39
N LEU A 414 -5.19 29.42 11.43
CA LEU A 414 -5.02 29.03 10.03
C LEU A 414 -3.75 29.63 9.39
N CYS A 415 -3.38 30.85 9.76
CA CYS A 415 -2.11 31.44 9.32
C CYS A 415 -0.92 30.64 9.83
N ILE A 416 -0.93 30.22 11.10
CA ILE A 416 0.14 29.41 11.69
C ILE A 416 0.25 28.06 10.96
N GLU A 417 -0.87 27.41 10.68
CA GLU A 417 -0.88 26.14 9.93
C GLU A 417 -0.32 26.28 8.51
N LEU A 418 -0.67 27.37 7.80
CA LEU A 418 -0.13 27.66 6.47
C LEU A 418 1.36 28.00 6.50
N ILE A 419 1.83 28.75 7.50
CA ILE A 419 3.26 29.07 7.66
C ILE A 419 4.04 27.79 7.98
N ALA A 420 3.52 26.93 8.85
CA ALA A 420 4.12 25.62 9.14
C ALA A 420 4.16 24.72 7.89
N ALA A 421 3.13 24.75 7.05
CA ALA A 421 3.14 24.09 5.75
C ALA A 421 4.26 24.61 4.83
N CYS A 422 4.43 25.93 4.77
CA CYS A 422 5.50 26.57 3.99
C CYS A 422 6.89 26.15 4.47
N LYS A 423 7.11 26.08 5.79
CA LYS A 423 8.37 25.58 6.37
C LYS A 423 8.67 24.16 5.87
N ASN A 424 7.71 23.25 5.97
CA ASN A 424 7.87 21.86 5.53
C ASN A 424 8.15 21.76 4.02
N LEU A 425 7.42 22.51 3.21
CA LEU A 425 7.63 22.57 1.76
C LEU A 425 9.03 23.10 1.43
N THR A 426 9.47 24.14 2.13
CA THR A 426 10.80 24.76 1.95
C THR A 426 11.91 23.75 2.23
N VAL A 427 11.84 23.02 3.35
CA VAL A 427 12.77 21.93 3.68
C VAL A 427 12.78 20.85 2.59
N SER A 428 11.60 20.46 2.09
CA SER A 428 11.49 19.47 1.00
C SER A 428 12.11 19.96 -0.30
N LEU A 429 11.97 21.25 -0.65
CA LEU A 429 12.53 21.84 -1.87
C LEU A 429 14.05 21.97 -1.79
N TYR A 430 14.60 22.35 -0.63
CA TYR A 430 16.05 22.42 -0.39
C TYR A 430 16.72 21.06 -0.59
N ASN A 431 16.04 19.96 -0.28
CA ASN A 431 16.55 18.62 -0.47
C ASN A 431 16.53 18.14 -1.95
N CYS A 432 15.77 18.79 -2.84
CA CYS A 432 15.52 18.30 -4.21
C CYS A 432 16.23 19.08 -5.34
N THR A 433 16.53 20.38 -5.23
CA THR A 433 17.14 21.16 -6.34
C THR A 433 17.82 22.46 -5.89
N SER A 434 18.79 22.96 -6.69
CA SER A 434 19.53 24.22 -6.45
C SER A 434 18.63 25.45 -6.27
N ILE A 435 19.05 26.33 -5.36
CA ILE A 435 18.41 27.47 -4.68
C ILE A 435 17.69 28.53 -5.56
N HIS A 436 17.65 28.42 -6.88
CA HIS A 436 17.42 29.58 -7.77
C HIS A 436 15.96 30.02 -8.03
N ASP A 437 14.93 29.22 -7.75
CA ASP A 437 13.51 29.58 -8.06
C ASP A 437 12.65 29.91 -6.82
N PHE A 438 13.23 29.89 -5.62
CA PHE A 438 12.50 30.11 -4.36
C PHE A 438 11.93 31.55 -4.19
N PRO A 439 12.65 32.63 -4.57
CA PRO A 439 12.16 34.01 -4.38
C PRO A 439 11.03 34.40 -5.34
N HIS A 440 10.85 33.63 -6.43
CA HIS A 440 9.86 33.91 -7.48
C HIS A 440 8.49 33.26 -7.22
N GLN A 441 8.37 32.46 -6.15
CA GLN A 441 7.09 31.88 -5.75
C GLN A 441 6.18 32.96 -5.16
N ARG A 442 4.92 33.00 -5.61
CA ARG A 442 3.94 34.02 -5.19
C ARG A 442 3.60 33.92 -3.71
N TRP A 443 3.51 32.71 -3.16
CA TRP A 443 3.30 32.51 -1.72
C TRP A 443 4.44 33.12 -0.89
N CYS A 444 5.71 33.04 -1.35
CA CYS A 444 6.85 33.70 -0.71
C CYS A 444 6.67 35.22 -0.74
N SER A 445 6.35 35.80 -1.90
CA SER A 445 6.14 37.25 -2.04
C SER A 445 5.00 37.75 -1.14
N MET A 446 3.88 37.02 -1.08
CA MET A 446 2.77 37.33 -0.19
C MET A 446 3.21 37.25 1.27
N LEU A 447 3.86 36.17 1.69
CA LEU A 447 4.34 36.03 3.07
C LEU A 447 5.32 37.16 3.44
N SER A 448 6.25 37.51 2.55
CA SER A 448 7.19 38.62 2.75
C SER A 448 6.46 39.96 2.91
N SER A 449 5.42 40.22 2.12
CA SER A 449 4.65 41.48 2.18
C SER A 449 3.90 41.68 3.50
N PHE A 450 3.51 40.59 4.17
CA PHE A 450 2.83 40.63 5.46
C PHE A 450 3.74 40.29 6.64
N SER A 451 5.03 39.98 6.41
CA SER A 451 5.94 39.45 7.42
C SER A 451 6.10 40.38 8.63
N GLU A 452 6.36 41.67 8.39
CA GLU A 452 6.52 42.67 9.46
C GLU A 452 5.23 42.85 10.27
N SER A 453 4.09 42.92 9.60
CA SER A 453 2.76 43.02 10.19
C SER A 453 2.40 41.78 11.02
N LEU A 454 2.72 40.59 10.53
CA LEU A 454 2.53 39.32 11.23
C LEU A 454 3.43 39.21 12.45
N VAL A 455 4.71 39.56 12.33
CA VAL A 455 5.64 39.59 13.47
C VAL A 455 5.16 40.56 14.54
N LYS A 456 4.73 41.77 14.17
CA LYS A 456 4.15 42.74 15.10
C LYS A 456 2.88 42.19 15.77
N ALA A 457 2.01 41.51 15.01
CA ALA A 457 0.82 40.87 15.54
C ALA A 457 1.16 39.76 16.56
N PHE A 458 2.07 38.85 16.21
CA PHE A 458 2.53 37.77 17.10
C PHE A 458 3.19 38.31 18.36
N VAL A 459 4.06 39.34 18.24
CA VAL A 459 4.74 39.97 19.38
C VAL A 459 3.76 40.70 20.29
N SER A 460 2.80 41.45 19.73
CA SER A 460 1.76 42.13 20.52
C SER A 460 0.92 41.13 21.32
N MET A 461 0.56 40.00 20.70
CA MET A 461 -0.18 38.92 21.35
C MET A 461 0.62 38.18 22.43
N LEU A 462 1.92 37.97 22.24
CA LEU A 462 2.78 37.41 23.30
C LEU A 462 2.87 38.38 24.49
N ARG A 463 3.00 39.69 24.22
CA ARG A 463 3.08 40.72 25.27
C ARG A 463 1.77 40.90 26.04
N SER A 464 0.61 40.88 25.36
CA SER A 464 -0.69 41.02 26.01
C SER A 464 -1.02 39.84 26.93
N ASN A 465 -0.55 38.63 26.59
CA ASN A 465 -0.82 37.43 27.39
C ASN A 465 0.13 37.25 28.58
N VAL A 466 1.38 37.71 28.49
CA VAL A 466 2.33 37.69 29.62
C VAL A 466 1.89 38.62 30.76
N ALA A 467 1.10 39.65 30.46
CA ALA A 467 0.55 40.55 31.48
C ALA A 467 -0.67 39.98 32.23
N ASP A 468 -1.43 39.04 31.63
CA ASP A 468 -2.71 38.57 32.15
C ASP A 468 -2.74 37.10 32.60
N ASN A 469 -1.89 36.18 32.09
CA ASN A 469 -1.70 34.82 32.65
C ASN A 469 -0.59 34.03 31.93
N GLU A 470 0.32 33.36 32.65
CA GLU A 470 1.38 32.50 32.07
C GLU A 470 0.86 31.27 31.31
N GLN A 471 -0.45 30.98 31.36
CA GLN A 471 -1.13 29.79 30.80
C GLN A 471 -1.98 30.08 29.55
N SER A 472 -1.70 31.16 28.80
CA SER A 472 -2.49 31.50 27.62
C SER A 472 -2.31 30.49 26.46
N ALA A 473 -3.44 30.07 25.87
CA ALA A 473 -3.59 29.21 24.68
C ALA A 473 -2.60 29.54 23.54
N TYR A 474 -2.32 30.84 23.36
CA TYR A 474 -1.48 31.35 22.28
C TYR A 474 0.02 31.05 22.46
N VAL A 475 0.51 30.97 23.70
CA VAL A 475 1.90 30.59 24.02
C VAL A 475 2.11 29.08 23.83
N LEU A 476 1.06 28.29 24.04
CA LEU A 476 1.09 26.83 23.92
C LEU A 476 0.90 26.33 22.49
N LEU A 477 0.21 27.08 21.62
CA LEU A 477 0.17 26.87 20.17
C LEU A 477 1.57 26.91 19.54
N TRP A 478 2.40 27.85 19.99
CA TRP A 478 3.80 27.98 19.57
C TRP A 478 4.72 26.90 20.18
N ARG A 479 4.45 26.43 21.41
CA ARG A 479 5.23 25.34 22.03
C ARG A 479 4.85 23.94 21.53
N GLY A 480 3.63 23.75 21.03
CA GLY A 480 3.14 22.45 20.51
C GLY A 480 3.82 21.96 19.23
N GLN A 481 4.36 22.88 18.42
CA GLN A 481 5.12 22.53 17.22
C GLN A 481 6.59 22.17 17.50
N LYS A 482 7.04 22.13 18.77
CA LYS A 482 8.36 21.62 19.13
C LYS A 482 8.39 20.09 19.11
N SER A 483 8.54 19.52 17.93
CA SER A 483 9.30 18.28 17.76
C SER A 483 10.73 18.67 17.37
N ASN A 484 11.68 18.34 18.25
CA ASN A 484 13.13 18.57 18.19
C ASN A 484 13.62 20.02 18.39
N ALA A 485 14.38 20.20 19.47
CA ALA A 485 14.93 21.46 19.95
C ALA A 485 16.14 22.00 19.14
N ALA A 486 16.25 21.68 17.84
CA ALA A 486 17.38 22.09 17.01
C ALA A 486 17.08 23.23 16.03
N ASP A 487 15.83 23.69 15.93
CA ASP A 487 15.34 24.47 14.79
C ASP A 487 14.87 25.90 15.14
N VAL A 488 15.37 26.46 16.24
CA VAL A 488 14.95 27.79 16.73
C VAL A 488 15.60 28.95 15.96
N ASP A 489 16.67 28.69 15.20
CA ASP A 489 17.46 29.75 14.53
C ASP A 489 17.00 30.11 13.10
N ALA A 490 15.86 29.59 12.64
CA ALA A 490 15.38 29.79 11.25
C ALA A 490 14.01 30.49 11.13
N PHE A 491 13.69 31.40 12.06
CA PHE A 491 12.50 32.26 11.99
C PHE A 491 12.85 33.71 11.71
#